data_AF-A0A838E8Y1-F1
#
_entry.id   AF-A0A838E8Y1-F1
#
_cell.length_a   1.000
_cell.length_b   1.000
_cell.length_c   1.000
_cell.angle_alpha   90.00
_cell.angle_beta   90.00
_cell.angle_gamma   90.00
#
_symmetry.space_group_name_H-M   'P 1'
#
loop_
_entity.id
_entity.type
_entity.pdbx_description
1 polymer ?
#
loop_
_entity_poly.entity_id
_entity_poly.type
_entity_poly.pdbx_seq_one_letter_code
_entity_poly.pdbx_strand_id
1 'polypeptide(L)'
;MTACLLAIGMAPAASGQEEVDPDQALLLTMDSSGSMAEPDALGGLRIDGAKDALRGVVDALPDELPTGMRVYGHQFDASDQAHGCADTELIAPVEPLDRCHRRRAGRPAGGHERRARLRDRSRLRPATRVG
;
A
#
# COMPACT_ATOMS: atom_id res chain seq x y z
N MET A 1 -5.00 9.20 60.03
CA MET A 1 -4.21 8.88 58.82
C MET A 1 -4.67 7.51 58.35
N THR A 2 -5.65 7.46 57.46
CA THR A 2 -6.26 6.21 56.99
C THR A 2 -5.80 5.97 55.56
N ALA A 3 -4.99 4.93 55.37
CA ALA A 3 -4.44 4.54 54.08
C ALA A 3 -5.50 3.78 53.27
N CYS A 4 -5.84 4.30 52.10
CA CYS A 4 -6.72 3.63 51.15
C CYS A 4 -5.83 2.80 50.20
N LEU A 5 -5.82 1.47 50.38
CA LEU A 5 -5.18 0.55 49.45
C LEU A 5 -5.99 0.50 48.15
N LEU A 6 -5.42 0.99 47.05
CA LEU A 6 -5.95 0.84 45.70
C LEU A 6 -5.52 -0.52 45.14
N ALA A 7 -6.47 -1.44 45.02
CA ALA A 7 -6.28 -2.67 44.26
C ALA A 7 -6.27 -2.35 42.76
N ILE A 8 -5.13 -2.57 42.10
CA ILE A 8 -5.00 -2.49 40.65
C ILE A 8 -5.63 -3.77 40.08
N GLY A 9 -6.82 -3.65 39.49
CA GLY A 9 -7.46 -4.73 38.76
C GLY A 9 -6.69 -5.03 37.48
N MET A 10 -6.18 -6.26 37.35
CA MET A 10 -5.62 -6.78 36.11
C MET A 10 -6.78 -7.12 35.18
N ALA A 11 -7.05 -6.28 34.18
CA ALA A 11 -8.01 -6.59 33.13
C ALA A 11 -7.43 -7.70 32.23
N PRO A 12 -8.21 -8.75 31.89
CA PRO A 12 -7.77 -9.73 30.92
C PRO A 12 -7.62 -9.04 29.56
N ALA A 13 -6.47 -9.23 28.91
CA ALA A 13 -6.31 -8.89 27.50
C ALA A 13 -7.22 -9.86 26.72
N ALA A 14 -8.37 -9.36 26.26
CA ALA A 14 -9.21 -10.09 25.32
C ALA A 14 -8.44 -10.18 23.99
N SER A 15 -7.76 -11.30 23.77
CA SER A 15 -7.32 -11.73 22.46
C SER A 15 -8.54 -12.17 21.67
N GLY A 16 -9.29 -11.21 21.13
CA GLY A 16 -10.30 -11.44 20.12
C GLY A 16 -9.60 -11.88 18.85
N GLN A 17 -9.56 -13.17 18.58
CA GLN A 17 -9.36 -13.65 17.22
C GLN A 17 -10.70 -13.39 16.53
N GLU A 18 -10.78 -12.32 15.75
CA GLU A 18 -11.94 -12.04 14.92
C GLU A 18 -12.04 -13.18 13.91
N GLU A 19 -12.95 -14.12 14.18
CA GLU A 19 -13.25 -15.23 13.30
C GLU A 19 -13.83 -14.63 12.02
N VAL A 20 -13.10 -14.81 10.91
CA VAL A 20 -13.50 -14.32 9.60
C VAL A 20 -14.77 -15.03 9.22
N ASP A 21 -15.85 -14.28 9.07
CA ASP A 21 -17.09 -14.84 8.54
C ASP A 21 -16.79 -15.34 7.11
N PRO A 22 -17.05 -16.61 6.78
CA PRO A 22 -16.80 -17.16 5.45
C PRO A 22 -17.56 -16.44 4.33
N ASP A 23 -18.58 -15.64 4.66
CA ASP A 23 -19.29 -14.77 3.72
C ASP A 23 -18.64 -13.38 3.55
N GLN A 24 -17.54 -13.07 4.26
CA GLN A 24 -16.80 -11.83 4.10
C GLN A 24 -15.80 -11.89 2.93
N ALA A 25 -15.90 -10.90 2.04
CA ALA A 25 -14.94 -10.67 0.98
C ALA A 25 -14.41 -9.23 1.04
N LEU A 26 -13.13 -9.06 0.71
CA LEU A 26 -12.45 -7.76 0.70
C LEU A 26 -12.04 -7.37 -0.72
N LEU A 27 -12.48 -6.21 -1.20
CA LEU A 27 -11.99 -5.62 -2.44
C LEU A 27 -11.07 -4.44 -2.12
N LEU A 28 -9.76 -4.64 -2.28
CA LEU A 28 -8.79 -3.56 -2.15
C LEU A 28 -8.81 -2.70 -3.42
N THR A 29 -8.91 -1.39 -3.25
CA THR A 29 -8.92 -0.44 -4.37
C THR A 29 -7.74 0.52 -4.23
N MET A 30 -6.92 0.64 -5.27
CA MET A 30 -5.74 1.50 -5.31
C MET A 30 -5.92 2.62 -6.34
N ASP A 31 -5.72 3.87 -5.92
CA ASP A 31 -5.57 4.99 -6.84
C ASP A 31 -4.16 4.98 -7.45
N SER A 32 -4.09 5.01 -8.77
CA SER A 32 -2.86 5.12 -9.55
C SER A 32 -2.89 6.32 -10.52
N SER A 33 -3.82 7.26 -10.30
CA SER A 33 -3.93 8.51 -11.07
C SER A 33 -2.60 9.27 -11.10
N GLY A 34 -2.42 10.17 -12.06
CA GLY A 34 -1.15 10.90 -12.22
C GLY A 34 -0.71 11.69 -10.99
N SER A 35 -1.63 12.09 -10.09
CA SER A 35 -1.29 12.75 -8.82
C SER A 35 -0.46 11.85 -7.88
N MET A 36 -0.53 10.53 -8.06
CA MET A 36 0.22 9.55 -7.27
C MET A 36 1.70 9.47 -7.67
N ALA A 37 2.07 10.03 -8.83
CA ALA A 37 3.45 10.22 -9.24
C ALA A 37 4.11 11.47 -8.64
N GLU A 38 3.37 12.26 -7.86
CA GLU A 38 3.92 13.41 -7.13
C GLU A 38 4.66 12.97 -5.84
N PRO A 39 5.54 13.84 -5.31
CA PRO A 39 6.19 13.59 -4.04
C PRO A 39 5.20 13.51 -2.86
N ASP A 40 5.51 12.62 -1.91
CA ASP A 40 4.91 12.58 -0.58
C ASP A 40 5.63 13.55 0.39
N ALA A 41 5.18 13.56 1.65
CA ALA A 41 5.75 14.41 2.70
C ALA A 41 7.22 14.09 3.06
N LEU A 42 7.70 12.91 2.69
CA LEU A 42 9.06 12.42 2.95
C LEU A 42 9.96 12.52 1.70
N GLY A 43 9.43 13.02 0.58
CA GLY A 43 10.14 13.15 -0.71
C GLY A 43 10.18 11.86 -1.54
N GLY A 44 9.47 10.80 -1.13
CA GLY A 44 9.18 9.61 -1.93
C GLY A 44 8.02 9.86 -2.90
N LEU A 45 7.66 8.90 -3.76
CA LEU A 45 6.45 9.02 -4.58
C LEU A 45 5.24 8.53 -3.76
N ARG A 46 4.11 9.23 -3.83
CA ARG A 46 2.87 8.82 -3.13
C ARG A 46 2.45 7.39 -3.49
N ILE A 47 2.58 6.99 -4.76
CA ILE A 47 2.25 5.65 -5.23
C ILE A 47 3.07 4.56 -4.53
N ASP A 48 4.31 4.84 -4.21
CA ASP A 48 5.18 3.85 -3.61
C ASP A 48 4.83 3.67 -2.11
N GLY A 49 4.52 4.75 -1.40
CA GLY A 49 3.96 4.68 -0.05
C GLY A 49 2.61 3.96 0.02
N ALA A 50 1.73 4.19 -0.96
CA ALA A 50 0.47 3.45 -1.07
C ALA A 50 0.67 1.95 -1.31
N LYS A 51 1.63 1.57 -2.16
CA LYS A 51 2.00 0.15 -2.37
C LYS A 51 2.52 -0.49 -1.09
N ASP A 52 3.33 0.22 -0.31
CA ASP A 52 3.86 -0.30 0.96
C ASP A 52 2.75 -0.46 2.01
N ALA A 53 1.83 0.51 2.10
CA ALA A 53 0.67 0.39 2.97
C ALA A 53 -0.23 -0.80 2.58
N LEU A 54 -0.52 -0.98 1.29
CA LEU A 54 -1.33 -2.09 0.79
C LEU A 54 -0.65 -3.45 1.04
N ARG A 55 0.67 -3.54 0.90
CA ARG A 55 1.42 -4.74 1.30
C ARG A 55 1.24 -5.05 2.78
N GLY A 56 1.32 -4.04 3.64
CA GLY A 56 1.07 -4.18 5.08
C GLY A 56 -0.33 -4.71 5.40
N VAL A 57 -1.37 -4.16 4.75
CA VAL A 57 -2.75 -4.67 4.90
C VAL A 57 -2.84 -6.12 4.46
N VAL A 58 -2.36 -6.42 3.25
CA VAL A 58 -2.35 -7.78 2.70
C VAL A 58 -1.59 -8.77 3.59
N ASP A 59 -0.48 -8.36 4.19
CA ASP A 59 0.30 -9.20 5.10
C ASP A 59 -0.42 -9.46 6.44
N ALA A 60 -1.33 -8.58 6.85
CA ALA A 60 -2.14 -8.74 8.06
C ALA A 60 -3.44 -9.52 7.84
N LEU A 61 -3.87 -9.72 6.59
CA LEU A 61 -5.09 -10.45 6.29
C LEU A 61 -4.98 -11.93 6.68
N PRO A 62 -6.07 -12.53 7.19
CA PRO A 62 -6.14 -13.97 7.42
C PRO A 62 -5.97 -14.74 6.12
N ASP A 63 -5.43 -15.95 6.24
CA ASP A 63 -5.32 -16.86 5.10
C ASP A 63 -6.74 -17.23 4.62
N GLU A 64 -6.88 -17.52 3.33
CA GLU A 64 -8.14 -17.95 2.70
C GLU A 64 -9.25 -16.87 2.61
N LEU A 65 -9.11 -15.69 3.23
CA LEU A 65 -10.06 -14.57 3.08
C LEU A 65 -10.18 -14.17 1.59
N PRO A 66 -11.38 -14.29 0.97
CA PRO A 66 -11.58 -13.87 -0.40
C PRO A 66 -11.19 -12.40 -0.60
N THR A 67 -10.13 -12.16 -1.38
CA THR A 67 -9.57 -10.81 -1.55
C THR A 67 -9.33 -10.50 -3.02
N GLY A 68 -9.89 -9.40 -3.52
CA GLY A 68 -9.62 -8.87 -4.86
C GLY A 68 -8.81 -7.58 -4.84
N MET A 69 -8.30 -7.16 -6.00
CA MET A 69 -7.59 -5.89 -6.17
C MET A 69 -8.07 -5.16 -7.42
N ARG A 70 -8.44 -3.90 -7.25
CA ARG A 70 -8.83 -2.97 -8.31
C ARG A 70 -7.91 -1.76 -8.35
N VAL A 71 -7.61 -1.27 -9.54
CA VAL A 71 -6.78 -0.05 -9.74
C VAL A 71 -7.59 0.99 -10.50
N TYR A 72 -7.39 2.26 -10.16
CA TYR A 72 -7.96 3.42 -10.84
C TYR A 72 -6.88 4.28 -11.50
N GLY A 73 -7.20 4.88 -12.66
CA GLY A 73 -6.38 5.94 -13.29
C GLY A 73 -4.99 5.51 -13.73
N HIS A 74 -4.83 4.28 -14.24
CA HIS A 74 -3.52 3.69 -14.57
C HIS A 74 -3.21 3.58 -16.08
N GLN A 75 -4.20 3.76 -16.95
CA GLN A 75 -4.09 3.63 -18.40
C GLN A 75 -4.06 4.99 -19.11
N PHE A 76 -4.75 5.99 -18.56
CA PHE A 76 -4.89 7.31 -19.19
C PHE A 76 -4.08 8.40 -18.47
N ASP A 77 -3.58 9.37 -19.24
CA ASP A 77 -2.91 10.54 -18.70
C ASP A 77 -3.84 11.35 -17.79
N ALA A 78 -3.31 11.90 -16.70
CA ALA A 78 -4.10 12.68 -15.74
C ALA A 78 -4.70 13.98 -16.32
N SER A 79 -4.21 14.44 -17.49
CA SER A 79 -4.81 15.56 -18.21
C SER A 79 -6.10 15.19 -18.95
N ASP A 80 -6.35 13.91 -19.20
CA ASP A 80 -7.59 13.42 -19.80
C ASP A 80 -8.60 13.10 -18.69
N GLN A 81 -9.18 14.15 -18.09
CA GLN A 81 -10.17 13.99 -17.02
C GLN A 81 -11.42 13.21 -17.45
N ALA A 82 -11.76 13.21 -18.74
CA ALA A 82 -12.94 12.53 -19.26
C ALA A 82 -12.77 11.01 -19.18
N HIS A 83 -11.61 10.49 -19.57
CA HIS A 83 -11.32 9.04 -19.53
C HIS A 83 -10.70 8.60 -18.20
N GLY A 84 -9.87 9.45 -17.57
CA GLY A 84 -9.21 9.14 -16.31
C GLY A 84 -10.16 8.89 -15.14
N CYS A 85 -11.35 9.51 -15.14
CA CYS A 85 -12.38 9.26 -14.12
C CYS A 85 -13.05 7.88 -14.27
N ALA A 86 -13.06 7.30 -15.47
CA ALA A 86 -13.68 6.00 -15.76
C ALA A 86 -12.64 4.86 -15.85
N ASP A 87 -11.36 5.20 -15.84
CA ASP A 87 -10.25 4.26 -15.89
C ASP A 87 -10.19 3.43 -14.60
N THR A 88 -10.72 2.22 -14.68
CA THR A 88 -10.66 1.26 -13.59
C THR A 88 -10.53 -0.17 -14.10
N GLU A 89 -9.66 -0.95 -13.46
CA GLU A 89 -9.42 -2.35 -13.82
C GLU A 89 -9.34 -3.23 -12.58
N LEU A 90 -10.03 -4.37 -12.63
CA LEU A 90 -9.89 -5.43 -11.63
C LEU A 90 -8.68 -6.29 -12.01
N ILE A 91 -7.53 -6.01 -11.39
CA ILE A 91 -6.25 -6.68 -11.71
C ILE A 91 -6.06 -8.00 -10.96
N ALA A 92 -6.84 -8.23 -9.90
CA ALA A 92 -6.92 -9.52 -9.22
C ALA A 92 -8.39 -9.83 -8.89
N PRO A 93 -8.92 -11.00 -9.31
CA PRO A 93 -10.27 -11.41 -8.96
C PRO A 93 -10.40 -11.61 -7.45
N VAL A 94 -11.65 -11.59 -6.95
CA VAL A 94 -11.94 -11.87 -5.54
C VAL A 94 -11.90 -13.38 -5.33
N GLU A 95 -10.78 -13.87 -4.80
CA GLU A 95 -10.53 -15.30 -4.58
C GLU A 95 -9.79 -15.52 -3.25
N PRO A 96 -9.84 -16.74 -2.67
CA PRO A 96 -9.12 -17.07 -1.46
C PRO A 96 -7.62 -16.76 -1.56
N LEU A 97 -7.08 -16.26 -0.46
CA LEU A 97 -5.76 -15.66 -0.44
C LEU A 97 -4.60 -16.67 -0.37
N ASP A 98 -3.87 -16.90 -1.47
CA ASP A 98 -2.61 -17.69 -1.46
C ASP A 98 -1.37 -16.82 -1.13
N ARG A 99 -0.87 -16.92 0.11
CA ARG A 99 0.36 -16.22 0.55
C ARG A 99 1.62 -16.69 -0.17
N CYS A 100 1.76 -17.97 -0.48
CA CYS A 100 2.96 -18.53 -1.08
C CYS A 100 3.15 -18.03 -2.51
N HIS A 101 2.06 -17.99 -3.28
CA HIS A 101 2.07 -17.45 -4.64
C HIS A 101 2.43 -15.95 -4.65
N ARG A 102 1.87 -15.16 -3.73
CA ARG A 102 2.07 -13.69 -3.70
C ARG A 102 3.43 -13.24 -3.19
N ARG A 103 3.98 -13.90 -2.15
CA ARG A 103 5.33 -13.55 -1.64
C ARG A 103 6.42 -13.72 -2.70
N ARG A 104 6.22 -14.62 -3.68
CA ARG A 104 7.12 -14.79 -4.84
C ARG A 104 7.01 -13.67 -5.87
N ALA A 105 5.82 -13.09 -6.03
CA ALA A 105 5.58 -11.98 -6.95
C ALA A 105 6.02 -10.62 -6.37
N GLY A 106 6.02 -10.45 -5.05
CA GLY A 106 6.30 -9.18 -4.36
C GLY A 106 7.71 -9.05 -3.78
N ARG A 107 8.74 -8.76 -4.61
CA ARG A 107 10.03 -8.19 -4.17
C ARG A 107 10.67 -7.43 -5.36
N PRO A 108 11.15 -6.16 -5.20
CA PRO A 108 11.95 -5.67 -4.07
C PRO A 108 11.40 -4.46 -3.30
N ALA A 109 11.41 -4.59 -1.96
CA ALA A 109 11.54 -3.49 -1.04
C ALA A 109 12.93 -2.83 -1.21
N GLY A 110 12.98 -1.50 -1.29
CA GLY A 110 14.22 -0.71 -1.38
C GLY A 110 14.33 0.28 -2.55
N GLY A 111 13.24 0.55 -3.28
CA GLY A 111 13.26 1.45 -4.45
C GLY A 111 13.47 2.93 -4.12
N HIS A 112 12.94 3.40 -2.99
CA HIS A 112 12.91 4.83 -2.64
C HIS A 112 14.30 5.43 -2.41
N GLU A 113 15.13 4.80 -1.56
CA GLU A 113 16.49 5.29 -1.30
C GLU A 113 17.37 5.20 -2.55
N ARG A 114 17.19 4.13 -3.34
CA ARG A 114 17.95 3.93 -4.59
C ARG A 114 17.57 4.97 -5.64
N ARG A 115 16.28 5.32 -5.79
CA ARG A 115 15.80 6.36 -6.70
C ARG A 115 16.13 7.77 -6.22
N ALA A 116 16.07 8.05 -4.92
CA ALA A 116 16.52 9.33 -4.36
C ALA A 116 18.01 9.57 -4.66
N ARG A 117 18.87 8.55 -4.44
CA ARG A 117 20.30 8.60 -4.79
C ARG A 117 20.55 8.73 -6.30
N LEU A 118 19.75 8.09 -7.14
CA LEU A 118 19.83 8.22 -8.60
C LEU A 118 19.41 9.63 -9.06
N ARG A 119 18.35 10.21 -8.49
CA ARG A 119 17.89 11.57 -8.79
C ARG A 119 18.92 12.63 -8.37
N ASP A 120 19.53 12.46 -7.19
CA ASP A 120 20.61 13.33 -6.72
C ASP A 120 21.83 13.30 -7.66
N ARG A 121 22.26 12.09 -8.06
CA ARG A 121 23.32 11.92 -9.06
C ARG A 121 23.01 12.53 -10.43
N SER A 122 21.74 12.53 -10.85
CA SER A 122 21.34 13.18 -12.11
C SER A 122 21.36 14.72 -12.04
N ARG A 123 21.21 15.31 -10.84
CA ARG A 123 21.38 16.76 -10.62
C ARG A 123 22.85 17.18 -10.57
N LEU A 124 23.76 16.25 -10.27
CA LEU A 124 25.20 16.48 -10.23
C LEU A 124 25.92 16.22 -11.57
N ARG A 125 25.18 15.87 -12.64
CA ARG A 125 25.80 15.75 -13.97
C ARG A 125 26.12 17.14 -14.53
N PRO A 126 27.40 17.48 -14.77
CA PRO A 126 27.72 18.71 -15.48
C PRO A 126 27.13 18.59 -16.88
N ALA A 127 26.45 19.64 -17.33
CA ALA A 127 25.94 19.75 -18.69
C ALA A 127 27.11 19.57 -19.66
N THR A 128 27.21 18.38 -20.27
CA THR A 128 28.09 18.15 -21.41
C THR A 128 27.67 19.14 -22.49
N ARG A 129 28.50 20.17 -22.66
CA ARG A 129 28.44 21.14 -23.75
C ARG A 129 28.54 20.35 -25.05
N VAL A 130 27.41 20.18 -25.73
CA VAL A 130 27.38 19.76 -27.13
C VAL A 130 27.82 20.99 -27.93
N GLY A 131 28.94 20.83 -28.64
CA GLY A 131 29.50 21.84 -29.55
C GLY A 131 28.89 21.77 -30.94
#